data_AF-A0A5N8YU35-F1
#
_entry.id   AF-A0A5N8YU35-F1
#
_cell.length_a   1.000
_cell.length_b   1.000
_cell.length_c   1.000
_cell.angle_alpha   90.00
_cell.angle_beta   90.00
_cell.angle_gamma   90.00
#
_symmetry.space_group_name_H-M   'P 1'
#
loop_
_entity.id
_entity.type
_entity.pdbx_description
1 polymer ?
#
loop_
_entity_poly.entity_id
_entity_poly.type
_entity_poly.pdbx_seq_one_letter_code
_entity_poly.pdbx_strand_id
1 'polypeptide(L)'
;MIIRTEPKDVFMYSVYLIFDSKEPDAEDHNIHEYLERNLLEPKRVESIVYDDRHCEMMYFGGCYIGRHMDALINLQTMAVQREMVAAEIGQTVAKVLKPSDPWLDDVIDQLTESVRQSDGFKTTEDGQLLFTVDVDYLHSKALDLATKTRVK
;
A
#
# COMPACT_ATOMS: atom_id res chain seq x y z
N MET A 1 -2.77 -7.99 -0.46
CA MET A 1 -3.59 -8.86 0.39
C MET A 1 -5.08 -8.76 0.08
N ILE A 2 -5.82 -9.87 0.17
CA ILE A 2 -7.30 -9.85 0.19
C ILE A 2 -7.81 -10.16 1.60
N ILE A 3 -8.73 -9.33 2.09
CA ILE A 3 -9.45 -9.56 3.34
C ILE A 3 -10.85 -10.08 3.02
N ARG A 4 -11.14 -11.32 3.42
CA ARG A 4 -12.47 -11.92 3.29
C ARG A 4 -13.06 -12.16 4.67
N THR A 5 -14.34 -11.83 4.82
CA THR A 5 -15.10 -12.19 6.03
C THR A 5 -16.21 -13.18 5.69
N GLU A 6 -16.46 -14.12 6.59
CA GLU A 6 -17.59 -15.04 6.48
C GLU A 6 -18.38 -15.03 7.78
N PRO A 7 -19.72 -14.91 7.73
CA PRO A 7 -20.54 -15.04 8.92
C PRO A 7 -20.44 -16.45 9.49
N LYS A 8 -20.48 -16.55 10.81
CA LYS A 8 -20.72 -17.79 11.55
C LYS A 8 -22.01 -17.66 12.36
N ASP A 9 -22.32 -18.66 13.17
CA ASP A 9 -23.45 -18.58 14.11
C ASP A 9 -23.42 -17.28 14.93
N VAL A 10 -24.62 -16.85 15.35
CA VAL A 10 -24.97 -15.62 16.08
C VAL A 10 -23.78 -14.86 16.71
N PHE A 11 -23.49 -13.67 16.18
CA PHE A 11 -22.42 -12.72 16.56
C PHE A 11 -20.96 -13.15 16.33
N MET A 12 -20.71 -14.27 15.66
CA MET A 12 -19.36 -14.65 15.24
C MET A 12 -19.19 -14.47 13.74
N TYR A 13 -17.98 -14.10 13.35
CA TYR A 13 -17.53 -14.14 11.97
C TYR A 13 -16.11 -14.68 11.92
N SER A 14 -15.68 -15.08 10.75
CA SER A 14 -14.32 -15.50 10.47
C SER A 14 -13.68 -14.50 9.52
N VAL A 15 -12.37 -14.32 9.69
CA VAL A 15 -11.57 -13.44 8.84
C VAL A 15 -10.51 -14.30 8.18
N TYR A 16 -10.35 -14.11 6.87
CA TYR A 16 -9.34 -14.75 6.07
C TYR A 16 -8.48 -13.66 5.46
N LEU A 17 -7.17 -13.74 5.69
CA LEU A 17 -6.17 -12.93 5.00
C LEU A 17 -5.57 -13.82 3.92
N ILE A 18 -5.60 -13.36 2.68
CA ILE A 18 -5.14 -14.14 1.52
C ILE A 18 -4.01 -13.37 0.85
N PHE A 19 -2.87 -14.02 0.70
CA PHE A 19 -1.63 -13.45 0.17
C PHE A 19 -1.22 -14.24 -1.08
N ASP A 20 -0.94 -13.55 -2.18
CA ASP A 20 -0.42 -14.21 -3.38
C ASP A 20 1.03 -14.66 -3.11
N SER A 21 1.29 -15.95 -3.33
CA SER A 21 2.62 -16.52 -3.04
C SER A 21 3.66 -16.24 -4.12
N LYS A 22 3.24 -15.80 -5.32
CA LYS A 22 4.13 -15.51 -6.45
C LYS A 22 4.29 -14.02 -6.68
N GLU A 23 3.21 -13.27 -6.54
CA GLU A 23 3.16 -11.82 -6.76
C GLU A 23 2.61 -11.12 -5.51
N PRO A 24 3.41 -11.04 -4.42
CA PRO A 24 2.97 -10.39 -3.18
C PRO A 24 2.59 -8.94 -3.43
N ASP A 25 1.50 -8.49 -2.81
CA ASP A 25 1.10 -7.09 -2.87
C ASP A 25 2.03 -6.24 -1.99
N ALA A 26 2.11 -4.94 -2.28
CA ALA A 26 3.08 -4.03 -1.65
C ALA A 26 2.93 -3.94 -0.12
N GLU A 27 1.73 -4.15 0.44
CA GLU A 27 1.49 -4.18 1.88
C GLU A 27 1.85 -5.49 2.57
N ASP A 28 1.99 -6.60 1.83
CA ASP A 28 1.97 -7.95 2.41
C ASP A 28 3.06 -8.12 3.48
N HIS A 29 4.28 -7.65 3.21
CA HIS A 29 5.38 -7.68 4.18
C HIS A 29 5.04 -6.92 5.48
N ASN A 30 4.49 -5.71 5.37
CA ASN A 30 4.14 -4.89 6.53
C ASN A 30 2.98 -5.51 7.33
N ILE A 31 2.07 -6.21 6.65
CA ILE A 31 1.00 -6.96 7.31
C ILE A 31 1.59 -8.12 8.10
N HIS A 32 2.48 -8.92 7.52
CA HIS A 32 3.16 -10.01 8.24
C HIS A 32 3.92 -9.50 9.47
N GLU A 33 4.72 -8.44 9.33
CA GLU A 33 5.42 -7.82 10.46
C GLU A 33 4.45 -7.31 11.54
N TYR A 34 3.32 -6.72 11.14
CA TYR A 34 2.30 -6.28 12.07
C TYR A 34 1.71 -7.45 12.85
N LEU A 35 1.37 -8.56 12.19
CA LEU A 35 0.84 -9.76 12.83
C LEU A 35 1.85 -10.34 13.83
N GLU A 36 3.12 -10.47 13.42
CA GLU A 36 4.20 -10.97 14.28
C GLU A 36 4.41 -10.08 15.51
N ARG A 37 4.56 -8.77 15.32
CA ARG A 37 4.79 -7.80 16.40
C ARG A 37 3.66 -7.78 17.43
N ASN A 38 2.43 -8.04 17.01
CA ASN A 38 1.26 -8.08 17.88
C ASN A 38 0.91 -9.49 18.38
N LEU A 39 1.76 -10.50 18.10
CA LEU A 39 1.54 -11.90 18.48
C LEU A 39 0.19 -12.43 18.00
N LEU A 40 -0.19 -12.07 16.78
CA LEU A 40 -1.44 -12.47 16.14
C LEU A 40 -1.22 -13.74 15.31
N GLU A 41 -1.39 -14.89 15.95
CA GLU A 41 -1.21 -16.17 15.29
C GLU A 41 -2.51 -16.60 14.60
N PRO A 42 -2.45 -17.02 13.32
CA PRO A 42 -3.59 -17.59 12.64
C PRO A 42 -3.96 -18.94 13.28
N LYS A 43 -5.26 -19.21 13.36
CA LYS A 43 -5.77 -20.52 13.78
C LYS A 43 -5.38 -21.63 12.80
N ARG A 44 -5.20 -21.27 11.52
CA ARG A 44 -4.80 -22.19 10.44
C ARG A 44 -4.16 -21.38 9.31
N VAL A 45 -3.16 -21.97 8.69
CA VAL A 45 -2.55 -21.50 7.44
C VAL A 45 -2.74 -22.59 6.40
N GLU A 46 -3.22 -22.24 5.21
CA GLU A 46 -3.43 -23.18 4.11
C GLU A 46 -2.93 -22.60 2.78
N SER A 47 -2.39 -23.45 1.93
CA SER A 47 -2.18 -23.10 0.52
C SER A 47 -3.47 -23.35 -0.26
N ILE A 48 -3.97 -22.32 -0.94
CA ILE A 48 -5.22 -22.37 -1.69
C ILE A 48 -4.99 -21.90 -3.14
N VAL A 49 -5.96 -22.17 -4.01
CA VAL A 49 -6.10 -21.46 -5.28
C VAL A 49 -7.23 -20.45 -5.13
N TYR A 50 -6.94 -19.18 -5.33
CA TYR A 50 -7.91 -18.09 -5.26
C TYR A 50 -7.77 -17.24 -6.52
N ASP A 51 -8.87 -17.10 -7.28
CA ASP A 51 -8.88 -16.30 -8.52
C ASP A 51 -7.73 -16.70 -9.48
N ASP A 52 -7.61 -18.01 -9.75
CA ASP A 52 -6.56 -18.66 -10.54
C ASP A 52 -5.10 -18.45 -10.07
N ARG A 53 -4.91 -17.90 -8.86
CA ARG A 53 -3.60 -17.65 -8.25
C ARG A 53 -3.32 -18.59 -7.08
N HIS A 54 -2.06 -18.96 -6.90
CA HIS A 54 -1.64 -19.76 -5.75
C HIS A 54 -1.38 -18.83 -4.58
N CYS A 55 -2.15 -19.01 -3.51
CA CYS A 55 -2.13 -18.10 -2.37
C CYS A 55 -1.90 -18.85 -1.06
N GLU A 56 -1.33 -18.14 -0.09
CA GLU A 56 -1.40 -18.50 1.31
C GLU A 56 -2.66 -17.86 1.92
N MET A 57 -3.46 -18.65 2.62
CA MET A 57 -4.62 -18.19 3.37
C MET A 57 -4.40 -18.40 4.85
N MET A 58 -4.47 -17.31 5.60
CA MET A 58 -4.47 -17.30 7.05
C MET A 58 -5.88 -17.13 7.60
N TYR A 59 -6.28 -18.00 8.52
CA TYR A 59 -7.61 -18.00 9.12
C TYR A 59 -7.60 -17.49 10.57
N PHE A 60 -8.50 -16.56 10.87
CA PHE A 60 -8.68 -15.97 12.20
C PHE A 60 -10.14 -16.01 12.66
N GLY A 61 -10.34 -16.04 13.98
CA GLY A 61 -11.66 -15.75 14.56
C GLY A 61 -11.91 -14.24 14.56
N GLY A 62 -13.11 -13.81 14.17
CA GLY A 62 -13.47 -12.40 14.04
C GLY A 62 -13.30 -11.61 15.34
N CYS A 63 -13.69 -12.16 16.49
CA CYS A 63 -13.48 -11.49 17.78
C CYS A 63 -11.99 -11.36 18.15
N TYR A 64 -11.13 -12.25 17.65
CA TYR A 64 -9.69 -12.24 17.94
C TYR A 64 -8.97 -11.16 17.14
N ILE A 65 -9.20 -11.12 15.83
CA ILE A 65 -8.54 -10.14 14.94
C ILE A 65 -9.31 -8.82 14.80
N GLY A 66 -10.56 -8.77 15.25
CA GLY A 66 -11.48 -7.64 15.04
C GLY A 66 -10.92 -6.28 15.48
N ARG A 67 -10.21 -6.23 16.62
CA ARG A 67 -9.57 -5.00 17.13
C ARG A 67 -8.36 -4.54 16.31
N HIS A 68 -7.91 -5.34 15.36
CA HIS A 68 -6.77 -5.07 14.51
C HIS A 68 -7.18 -4.76 13.06
N MET A 69 -8.47 -4.95 12.71
CA MET A 69 -8.94 -4.76 11.34
C MET A 69 -8.68 -3.36 10.82
N ASP A 70 -8.92 -2.32 11.62
CA ASP A 70 -8.65 -0.93 11.22
C ASP A 70 -7.17 -0.71 10.91
N ALA A 71 -6.26 -1.33 11.67
CA ALA A 71 -4.82 -1.23 11.42
C ALA A 71 -4.40 -1.97 10.15
N LEU A 72 -4.96 -3.16 9.90
CA LEU A 72 -4.70 -3.93 8.68
C LEU A 72 -5.22 -3.20 7.43
N ILE A 73 -6.44 -2.65 7.51
CA ILE A 73 -7.04 -1.82 6.45
C ILE A 73 -6.19 -0.58 6.21
N ASN A 74 -5.69 0.06 7.27
CA ASN A 74 -4.83 1.22 7.14
C ASN A 74 -3.50 0.89 6.46
N LEU A 75 -2.87 -0.25 6.78
CA LEU A 75 -1.64 -0.70 6.11
C LEU A 75 -1.85 -0.93 4.61
N GLN A 76 -2.95 -1.58 4.23
CA GLN A 76 -3.35 -1.73 2.83
C GLN A 76 -3.60 -0.37 2.17
N THR A 77 -4.33 0.53 2.85
CA THR A 77 -4.61 1.88 2.35
C THR A 77 -3.33 2.68 2.12
N MET A 78 -2.37 2.60 3.04
CA MET A 78 -1.07 3.27 2.92
C MET A 78 -0.22 2.76 1.74
N ALA A 79 -0.29 1.47 1.44
CA ALA A 79 0.39 0.90 0.28
C ALA A 79 -0.21 1.44 -1.04
N VAL A 80 -1.54 1.38 -1.17
CA VAL A 80 -2.26 1.96 -2.33
C VAL A 80 -1.96 3.45 -2.48
N GLN A 81 -2.01 4.22 -1.38
CA GLN A 81 -1.66 5.64 -1.37
C GLN A 81 -0.25 5.88 -1.91
N ARG A 82 0.74 5.10 -1.47
CA ARG A 82 2.12 5.23 -1.94
C ARG A 82 2.23 4.97 -3.44
N GLU A 83 1.58 3.92 -3.94
CA GLU A 83 1.58 3.58 -5.37
C GLU A 83 0.91 4.67 -6.22
N MET A 84 -0.24 5.19 -5.76
CA MET A 84 -0.91 6.31 -6.45
C MET A 84 -0.03 7.54 -6.54
N VAL A 85 0.65 7.91 -5.44
CA VAL A 85 1.56 9.06 -5.40
C VAL A 85 2.77 8.83 -6.31
N ALA A 86 3.38 7.64 -6.25
CA ALA A 86 4.54 7.30 -7.08
C ALA A 86 4.18 7.33 -8.58
N ALA A 87 3.00 6.83 -8.96
CA ALA A 87 2.53 6.86 -10.33
C ALA A 87 2.31 8.29 -10.83
N GLU A 88 1.64 9.14 -10.04
CA GLU A 88 1.39 10.55 -10.40
C GLU A 88 2.69 11.35 -10.50
N ILE A 89 3.59 11.15 -9.54
CA ILE A 89 4.92 11.76 -9.54
C ILE A 89 5.73 11.29 -10.74
N GLY A 90 5.79 10.00 -11.02
CA GLY A 90 6.53 9.46 -12.16
C GLY A 90 6.08 10.08 -13.48
N GLN A 91 4.76 10.18 -13.69
CA GLN A 91 4.18 10.83 -14.88
C GLN A 91 4.51 12.32 -14.97
N THR A 92 4.47 13.02 -13.84
CA THR A 92 4.73 14.46 -13.79
C THR A 92 6.21 14.78 -13.95
N VAL A 93 7.08 14.06 -13.23
CA VAL A 93 8.53 14.23 -13.26
C VAL A 93 9.12 13.86 -14.61
N ALA A 94 8.59 12.84 -15.30
CA ALA A 94 9.02 12.49 -16.66
C ALA A 94 8.83 13.62 -17.70
N LYS A 95 8.05 14.67 -17.38
CA LYS A 95 7.89 15.86 -18.25
C LYS A 95 9.05 16.86 -18.10
N VAL A 96 9.76 16.83 -16.97
CA VAL A 96 10.80 17.81 -16.63
C VAL A 96 12.20 17.19 -16.47
N LEU A 97 12.27 15.89 -16.18
CA LEU A 97 13.51 15.10 -16.12
C LEU A 97 13.56 14.09 -17.26
N LYS A 98 14.77 13.67 -17.65
CA LYS A 98 14.93 12.69 -18.72
C LYS A 98 14.74 11.27 -18.16
N PRO A 99 13.97 10.40 -18.81
CA PRO A 99 13.81 8.99 -18.39
C PRO A 99 15.12 8.20 -18.31
N SER A 100 16.16 8.63 -19.02
CA SER A 100 17.48 8.02 -19.02
C SER A 100 18.38 8.45 -17.85
N ASP A 101 17.92 9.40 -17.01
CA ASP A 101 18.72 9.91 -15.91
C ASP A 101 18.87 8.83 -14.81
N PRO A 102 20.09 8.40 -14.44
CA PRO A 102 20.30 7.31 -13.49
C PRO A 102 19.78 7.57 -12.07
N TRP A 103 19.53 8.83 -11.72
CA TRP A 103 19.01 9.27 -10.42
C TRP A 103 17.49 9.48 -10.42
N LEU A 104 16.80 9.20 -11.54
CA LEU A 104 15.37 9.48 -11.66
C LEU A 104 14.55 8.71 -10.61
N ASP A 105 14.83 7.42 -10.42
CA ASP A 105 14.11 6.57 -9.46
C ASP A 105 14.29 7.08 -8.03
N ASP A 106 15.51 7.48 -7.64
CA ASP A 106 15.80 8.06 -6.32
C ASP A 106 15.06 9.38 -6.10
N VAL A 107 14.95 10.23 -7.14
CA VAL A 107 14.17 11.47 -7.07
C VAL A 107 12.67 11.17 -6.92
N ILE A 108 12.15 10.20 -7.66
CA ILE A 108 10.73 9.78 -7.57
C ILE A 108 10.43 9.23 -6.17
N ASP A 109 11.29 8.38 -5.63
CA ASP A 109 11.12 7.79 -4.30
C ASP A 109 11.14 8.86 -3.20
N GLN A 110 12.12 9.75 -3.21
CA GLN A 110 12.22 10.84 -2.24
C GLN A 110 11.03 11.79 -2.32
N LEU A 111 10.59 12.13 -3.53
CA LEU A 111 9.44 13.01 -3.72
C LEU A 111 8.14 12.31 -3.29
N THR A 112 8.00 11.01 -3.56
CA THR A 112 6.85 10.19 -3.13
C THR A 112 6.71 10.23 -1.62
N GLU A 113 7.80 10.01 -0.88
CA GLU A 113 7.75 10.06 0.59
C GLU A 113 7.39 11.47 1.10
N SER A 114 7.98 12.51 0.52
CA SER A 114 7.69 13.90 0.93
C SER A 114 6.24 14.31 0.64
N VAL A 115 5.68 13.85 -0.48
CA VAL A 115 4.34 14.25 -0.94
C VAL A 115 3.26 13.44 -0.25
N ARG A 116 3.49 12.16 0.05
CA ARG A 116 2.55 11.33 0.81
C ARG A 116 2.23 11.92 2.18
N GLN A 117 3.16 12.67 2.77
CA GLN A 117 2.97 13.36 4.06
C GLN A 117 2.12 14.64 3.97
N SER A 118 1.63 15.02 2.77
CA SER A 118 0.76 16.18 2.56
C SER A 118 -0.73 15.82 2.52
N ASP A 119 -1.61 16.80 2.74
CA ASP A 119 -3.08 16.66 2.72
C ASP A 119 -3.68 16.47 1.30
N GLY A 120 -3.00 15.73 0.42
CA GLY A 120 -3.39 15.54 -0.98
C GLY A 120 -4.47 14.49 -1.22
N PHE A 121 -4.77 13.65 -0.23
CA PHE A 121 -5.77 12.59 -0.35
C PHE A 121 -7.17 13.04 0.07
N LYS A 122 -8.16 12.66 -0.74
CA LYS A 122 -9.59 12.86 -0.44
C LYS A 122 -10.36 11.60 -0.79
N THR A 123 -11.43 11.34 -0.06
CA THR A 123 -12.40 10.31 -0.44
C THR A 123 -13.56 10.97 -1.17
N THR A 124 -13.91 10.43 -2.33
CA THR A 124 -15.08 10.87 -3.11
C THR A 124 -16.37 10.40 -2.43
N GLU A 125 -17.53 10.91 -2.87
CA GLU A 125 -18.84 10.51 -2.35
C GLU A 125 -19.11 9.01 -2.53
N ASP A 126 -18.55 8.39 -3.57
CA ASP A 126 -18.67 6.96 -3.87
C ASP A 126 -17.65 6.08 -3.11
N GLY A 127 -16.87 6.65 -2.19
CA GLY A 127 -15.88 5.93 -1.40
C GLY A 127 -14.55 5.68 -2.12
N GLN A 128 -14.35 6.21 -3.33
CA GLN A 128 -13.07 6.09 -4.04
C GLN A 128 -12.02 7.06 -3.48
N LEU A 129 -10.78 6.60 -3.39
CA LEU A 129 -9.65 7.43 -2.99
C LEU A 129 -9.15 8.26 -4.17
N LEU A 130 -9.06 9.57 -3.98
CA LEU A 130 -8.53 10.54 -4.94
C LEU A 130 -7.26 11.15 -4.36
N PHE A 131 -6.24 11.28 -5.20
CA PHE A 131 -5.02 12.01 -4.87
C PHE A 131 -4.87 13.24 -5.77
N THR A 132 -4.67 14.42 -5.17
CA THR A 132 -4.43 15.67 -5.90
C THR A 132 -3.24 16.39 -5.31
N VAL A 133 -2.35 16.85 -6.19
CA VAL A 133 -1.15 17.58 -5.80
C VAL A 133 -0.88 18.68 -6.83
N ASP A 134 -0.32 19.79 -6.36
CA ASP A 134 0.07 20.90 -7.22
C ASP A 134 1.24 20.48 -8.12
N VAL A 135 1.00 20.53 -9.43
CA VAL A 135 1.98 20.15 -10.47
C VAL A 135 3.19 21.08 -10.46
N ASP A 136 3.01 22.38 -10.23
CA ASP A 136 4.12 23.33 -10.21
C ASP A 136 5.01 23.09 -8.99
N TYR A 137 4.40 22.73 -7.86
CA TYR A 137 5.12 22.27 -6.67
C TYR A 137 5.94 21.00 -6.97
N LEU A 138 5.35 19.99 -7.62
CA LEU A 138 6.05 18.76 -7.98
C LEU A 138 7.24 19.03 -8.91
N HIS A 139 7.04 19.82 -9.97
CA HIS A 139 8.12 20.17 -10.90
C HIS A 139 9.27 20.88 -10.19
N SER A 140 8.95 21.90 -9.38
CA SER A 140 9.97 22.66 -8.66
C SER A 140 10.77 21.77 -7.70
N LYS A 141 10.11 20.87 -6.98
CA LYS A 141 10.77 19.95 -6.05
C LYS A 141 11.60 18.89 -6.75
N ALA A 142 11.11 18.34 -7.86
CA ALA A 142 11.84 17.35 -8.65
C ALA A 142 13.15 17.93 -9.21
N LEU A 143 13.13 19.17 -9.71
CA LEU A 143 14.33 19.85 -10.21
C LEU A 143 15.34 20.15 -9.09
N ASP A 144 14.87 20.56 -7.91
CA ASP A 144 15.72 20.80 -6.73
C ASP A 144 16.40 19.50 -6.26
N LEU A 145 15.63 18.40 -6.15
CA LEU A 145 16.16 17.08 -5.79
C LEU A 145 17.15 16.56 -6.83
N ALA A 146 16.82 16.62 -8.13
CA ALA A 146 17.74 16.21 -9.19
C ALA A 146 19.06 17.00 -9.18
N THR A 147 19.01 18.30 -8.86
CA THR A 147 20.21 19.13 -8.74
C THR A 147 21.06 18.68 -7.55
N LYS A 148 20.45 18.33 -6.42
CA LYS A 148 21.16 17.83 -5.23
C LYS A 148 21.76 16.44 -5.46
N THR A 149 21.03 15.54 -6.13
CA THR A 149 21.50 14.16 -6.39
C THR A 149 22.63 14.13 -7.42
N ARG A 150 22.66 15.06 -8.39
CA ARG A 150 23.77 15.19 -9.36
C ARG A 150 25.12 15.61 -8.76
N VAL A 151 25.11 16.21 -7.58
CA VAL A 151 26.32 16.78 -6.93
C VAL A 151 26.93 15.81 -5.90
N LYS A 152 26.22 14.72 -5.56
CA LYS A 152 26.75 13.60 -4.76
C LYS A 152 27.50 12.61 -5.64
#